data_AF-A0A6L5HKT0-F1
#
_entry.id   AF-A0A6L5HKT0-F1
#
_cell.length_a   1.000
_cell.length_b   1.000
_cell.length_c   1.000
_cell.angle_alpha   90.00
_cell.angle_beta   90.00
_cell.angle_gamma   90.00
#
_symmetry.space_group_name_H-M   'P 1'
#
loop_
_entity.id
_entity.type
_entity.pdbx_description
1 polymer ?
#
loop_
_entity_poly.entity_id
_entity_poly.type
_entity_poly.pdbx_seq_one_letter_code
_entity_poly.pdbx_strand_id
1 'polypeptide(L)'
;MPNQSLQVLKSKEHNKAFYTGLQVCASVWACPVCAAKISERRRAELTTALALAKAREWDVFMLTLTVPHGLGDDLPALLKQIHTAWRSTTTSRAGQKLRKLLGIRGTIRALEVTHGQNGFHPHLHVLLFLDQGFSPQSVHHAFSPLWQQACMRAGLPRPSDEHGCRVDDGTYAAAYASKWGLESELTKSHTKKGRNGS
;
A
#
# COMPACT_ATOMS: atom_id res chain seq x y z
N MET A 1 -7.63 23.08 17.59
CA MET A 1 -6.77 24.16 18.13
C MET A 1 -7.30 24.48 19.51
N PRO A 2 -6.47 24.56 20.56
CA PRO A 2 -6.99 24.79 21.91
C PRO A 2 -7.86 26.06 21.92
N ASN A 3 -9.05 25.95 22.52
CA ASN A 3 -10.06 27.01 22.67
C ASN A 3 -10.80 27.49 21.41
N GLN A 4 -10.80 26.72 20.31
CA GLN A 4 -11.70 26.98 19.17
C GLN A 4 -13.00 26.17 19.28
N SER A 5 -14.14 26.81 18.99
CA SER A 5 -15.43 26.13 18.88
C SER A 5 -15.50 25.27 17.61
N LEU A 6 -16.17 24.11 17.71
CA LEU A 6 -16.54 23.30 16.55
C LEU A 6 -17.56 24.07 15.73
N GLN A 7 -17.30 24.24 14.43
CA GLN A 7 -18.22 24.93 13.52
C GLN A 7 -18.45 24.09 12.25
N VAL A 8 -19.61 24.27 11.63
CA VAL A 8 -19.94 23.71 10.32
C VAL A 8 -19.94 24.85 9.31
N LEU A 9 -19.11 24.74 8.29
CA LEU A 9 -19.01 25.70 7.19
C LEU A 9 -19.51 25.05 5.90
N LYS A 10 -20.04 25.86 4.97
CA LYS A 10 -20.43 25.42 3.62
C LYS A 10 -19.56 26.14 2.58
N SER A 11 -18.86 25.37 1.75
CA SER A 11 -18.14 25.91 0.60
C SER A 11 -19.15 26.37 -0.46
N LYS A 12 -19.03 27.63 -0.90
CA LYS A 12 -19.84 28.18 -2.00
C LYS A 12 -19.43 27.58 -3.35
N GLU A 13 -18.14 27.36 -3.55
CA GLU A 13 -17.59 26.82 -4.80
C GLU A 13 -17.94 25.35 -5.00
N HIS A 14 -17.79 24.53 -3.96
CA HIS A 14 -17.97 23.08 -4.06
C HIS A 14 -19.35 22.60 -3.59
N ASN A 15 -20.21 23.51 -3.08
CA ASN A 15 -21.51 23.22 -2.49
C ASN A 15 -21.50 22.06 -1.45
N LYS A 16 -20.41 21.95 -0.69
CA LYS A 16 -20.19 20.92 0.35
C LYS A 16 -20.06 21.54 1.74
N ALA A 17 -20.59 20.87 2.75
CA ALA A 17 -20.42 21.25 4.15
C ALA A 17 -19.22 20.50 4.78
N PHE A 18 -18.53 21.13 5.73
CA PHE A 18 -17.40 20.55 6.45
C PHE A 18 -17.24 21.14 7.84
N TYR A 19 -16.61 20.39 8.75
CA TYR A 19 -16.29 20.85 10.10
C TYR A 19 -14.97 21.63 10.14
N THR A 20 -14.93 22.70 10.94
CA THR A 20 -13.70 23.42 11.31
C THR A 20 -13.55 23.50 12.84
N GLY A 21 -12.35 23.87 13.30
CA GLY A 21 -11.99 23.88 14.73
C GLY A 21 -11.52 22.53 15.29
N LEU A 22 -11.59 21.45 14.49
CA LEU A 22 -11.16 20.11 14.89
C LEU A 22 -9.64 20.03 15.11
N GLN A 23 -9.23 19.30 16.15
CA GLN A 23 -7.83 18.94 16.34
C GLN A 23 -7.40 17.89 15.30
N VAL A 24 -6.18 18.04 14.78
CA VAL A 24 -5.57 17.12 13.82
C VAL A 24 -4.27 16.58 14.42
N CYS A 25 -4.03 15.28 14.29
CA CYS A 25 -2.83 14.61 14.81
C CYS A 25 -1.98 13.94 13.71
N ALA A 26 -2.35 14.13 12.44
CA ALA A 26 -1.73 13.51 11.27
C ALA A 26 -1.71 11.96 11.28
N SER A 27 -2.43 11.31 12.20
CA SER A 27 -2.60 9.86 12.18
C SER A 27 -3.52 9.46 11.02
N VAL A 28 -2.99 8.68 10.09
CA VAL A 28 -3.76 8.08 8.99
C VAL A 28 -4.59 6.88 9.46
N TRP A 29 -4.33 6.39 10.68
CA TRP A 29 -4.98 5.20 11.22
C TRP A 29 -6.08 5.55 12.24
N ALA A 30 -5.73 6.34 13.26
CA ALA A 30 -6.63 6.57 14.39
C ALA A 30 -7.53 7.81 14.25
N CYS A 31 -7.23 8.72 13.31
CA CYS A 31 -7.92 10.01 13.24
C CYS A 31 -8.79 10.12 11.98
N PRO A 32 -10.12 10.09 12.09
CA PRO A 32 -11.02 10.13 10.92
C PRO A 32 -10.88 11.43 10.11
N VAL A 33 -10.48 12.53 10.75
CA VAL A 33 -10.24 13.82 10.08
C VAL A 33 -8.95 13.80 9.28
N CYS A 34 -7.86 13.31 9.87
CA CYS A 34 -6.55 13.28 9.22
C CYS A 34 -6.50 12.22 8.14
N ALA A 35 -7.00 11.01 8.42
CA ALA A 35 -7.07 9.90 7.48
C ALA A 35 -7.78 10.31 6.19
N ALA A 36 -8.97 10.93 6.28
CA ALA A 36 -9.73 11.37 5.11
C ALA A 36 -8.96 12.43 4.28
N LYS A 37 -8.39 13.46 4.94
CA LYS A 37 -7.64 14.53 4.25
C LYS A 37 -6.37 14.01 3.58
N ILE A 38 -5.60 13.17 4.27
CA ILE A 38 -4.35 12.60 3.74
C ILE A 38 -4.65 11.65 2.59
N SER A 39 -5.68 10.80 2.73
CA SER A 39 -6.10 9.87 1.67
C SER A 39 -6.49 10.60 0.39
N GLU A 40 -7.26 11.68 0.51
CA GLU A 40 -7.68 12.47 -0.64
C GLU A 40 -6.50 13.14 -1.35
N ARG A 41 -5.52 13.65 -0.60
CA ARG A 41 -4.30 14.22 -1.18
C ARG A 41 -3.45 13.14 -1.88
N ARG A 42 -3.28 11.97 -1.25
CA ARG A 42 -2.58 10.82 -1.86
C ARG A 42 -3.28 10.34 -3.13
N ARG A 43 -4.62 10.37 -3.17
CA ARG A 43 -5.39 10.05 -4.38
C ARG A 43 -5.07 11.00 -5.54
N ALA A 44 -4.94 12.30 -5.27
CA ALA A 44 -4.55 13.28 -6.28
C ALA A 44 -3.11 13.04 -6.78
N GLU A 45 -2.17 12.76 -5.87
CA GLU A 45 -0.79 12.39 -6.20
C GLU A 45 -0.72 11.14 -7.07
N LEU A 46 -1.48 10.09 -6.72
CA LEU A 46 -1.58 8.85 -7.49
C LEU A 46 -2.19 9.08 -8.87
N THR A 47 -3.26 9.88 -8.96
CA THR A 47 -3.88 10.24 -10.25
C THR A 47 -2.87 10.94 -11.16
N THR A 48 -2.07 11.84 -10.59
CA THR A 48 -1.02 12.55 -11.32
C THR A 48 0.09 11.59 -11.77
N ALA A 49 0.55 10.70 -10.89
CA ALA A 49 1.57 9.71 -11.20
C ALA A 49 1.14 8.77 -12.34
N LEU A 50 -0.10 8.28 -12.31
CA LEU A 50 -0.65 7.42 -13.38
C LEU A 50 -0.78 8.17 -14.71
N ALA A 51 -1.23 9.42 -14.69
CA ALA A 51 -1.29 10.25 -15.89
C ALA A 51 0.12 10.48 -16.49
N LEU A 52 1.11 10.76 -15.65
CA LEU A 52 2.51 10.94 -16.06
C LEU A 52 3.14 9.65 -16.58
N ALA A 53 2.79 8.50 -16.01
CA ALA A 53 3.21 7.19 -16.49
C ALA A 53 2.62 6.90 -17.87
N LYS A 54 1.31 7.13 -18.04
CA LYS A 54 0.64 7.00 -19.35
C LYS A 54 1.27 7.89 -20.42
N ALA A 55 1.54 9.16 -20.10
CA ALA A 55 2.15 10.11 -21.02
C ALA A 55 3.60 9.76 -21.40
N ARG A 56 4.30 9.02 -20.54
CA ARG A 56 5.65 8.50 -20.78
C ARG A 56 5.66 7.10 -21.36
N GLU A 57 4.49 6.55 -21.65
CA GLU A 57 4.36 5.19 -22.14
C GLU A 57 5.06 4.22 -21.16
N TRP A 58 4.75 4.30 -19.87
CA TRP A 58 5.25 3.36 -18.86
C TRP A 58 4.22 2.31 -18.52
N ASP A 59 4.69 1.08 -18.29
CA ASP A 59 3.87 0.03 -17.72
C ASP A 59 3.66 0.30 -16.22
N VAL A 60 2.44 0.07 -15.74
CA VAL A 60 2.09 0.23 -14.32
C VAL A 60 1.48 -1.06 -13.80
N PHE A 61 2.13 -1.65 -12.79
CA PHE A 61 1.65 -2.85 -12.14
C PHE A 61 1.42 -2.64 -10.65
N MET A 62 0.39 -3.30 -10.13
CA MET A 62 0.18 -3.46 -8.71
C MET A 62 0.88 -4.73 -8.23
N LEU A 63 1.90 -4.56 -7.42
CA LEU A 63 2.58 -5.62 -6.70
C LEU A 63 2.01 -5.71 -5.28
N THR A 64 1.41 -6.83 -4.94
CA THR A 64 0.98 -7.15 -3.56
C THR A 64 1.94 -8.17 -2.98
N LEU A 65 2.68 -7.77 -1.96
CA LEU A 65 3.66 -8.60 -1.28
C LEU A 65 3.13 -9.03 0.08
N THR A 66 3.11 -10.34 0.28
CA THR A 66 2.64 -10.98 1.52
C THR A 66 3.80 -11.72 2.16
N VAL A 67 3.80 -11.76 3.48
CA VAL A 67 4.75 -12.57 4.28
C VAL A 67 3.96 -13.59 5.08
N PRO A 68 4.49 -14.79 5.33
CA PRO A 68 3.86 -15.71 6.27
C PRO A 68 3.82 -15.07 7.66
N HIS A 69 2.68 -15.23 8.35
CA HIS A 69 2.43 -14.71 9.69
C HIS A 69 1.56 -15.69 10.49
N GLY A 70 1.50 -15.50 11.81
CA GLY A 70 0.63 -16.24 12.71
C GLY A 70 0.22 -15.47 13.96
N LEU A 71 -0.67 -16.08 14.75
CA LEU A 71 -1.30 -15.49 15.94
C LEU A 71 -0.32 -14.94 16.97
N GLY A 72 0.87 -15.52 17.08
CA GLY A 72 1.89 -15.16 18.07
C GLY A 72 2.90 -14.13 17.59
N ASP A 73 2.80 -13.64 16.35
CA ASP A 73 3.80 -12.71 15.81
C ASP A 73 3.67 -11.32 16.43
N ASP A 74 4.80 -10.79 16.90
CA ASP A 74 4.91 -9.41 17.34
C ASP A 74 4.86 -8.45 16.15
N LEU A 75 3.80 -7.63 16.07
CA LEU A 75 3.59 -6.73 14.94
C LEU A 75 4.76 -5.75 14.72
N PRO A 76 5.29 -5.05 15.74
CA PRO A 76 6.48 -4.19 15.57
C PRO A 76 7.68 -4.91 14.95
N ALA A 77 8.01 -6.11 15.43
CA ALA A 77 9.08 -6.93 14.86
C ALA A 77 8.78 -7.31 13.40
N LEU A 78 7.57 -7.82 13.14
CA LEU A 78 7.12 -8.23 11.81
C LEU A 78 7.21 -7.06 10.80
N LEU A 79 6.74 -5.87 11.16
CA LEU A 79 6.83 -4.68 10.32
C LEU A 79 8.28 -4.25 10.06
N LYS A 80 9.16 -4.36 11.06
CA LYS A 80 10.60 -4.07 10.88
C LYS A 80 11.25 -5.04 9.89
N GLN A 81 10.90 -6.32 9.96
CA GLN A 81 11.41 -7.33 9.04
C GLN A 81 10.89 -7.11 7.61
N ILE A 82 9.59 -6.82 7.45
CA ILE A 82 9.00 -6.47 6.15
C ILE A 82 9.68 -5.25 5.53
N HIS A 83 9.93 -4.19 6.32
CA HIS A 83 10.66 -3.02 5.85
C HIS A 83 12.10 -3.33 5.43
N THR A 84 12.77 -4.21 6.17
CA THR A 84 14.13 -4.68 5.85
C THR A 84 14.14 -5.48 4.54
N ALA A 85 13.19 -6.41 4.38
CA ALA A 85 13.01 -7.19 3.18
C ALA A 85 12.76 -6.26 1.97
N TRP A 86 11.80 -5.33 2.07
CA TRP A 86 11.51 -4.36 1.00
C TRP A 86 12.73 -3.50 0.65
N ARG A 87 13.46 -2.99 1.65
CA ARG A 87 14.68 -2.22 1.40
C ARG A 87 15.67 -3.01 0.55
N SER A 88 15.84 -4.30 0.84
CA SER A 88 16.79 -5.16 0.12
C SER A 88 16.43 -5.36 -1.36
N THR A 89 15.14 -5.29 -1.74
CA THR A 89 14.71 -5.36 -3.16
C THR A 89 15.19 -4.15 -3.96
N THR A 90 15.61 -3.08 -3.27
CA THR A 90 16.09 -1.84 -3.88
C THR A 90 17.60 -1.65 -3.69
N THR A 91 18.16 -1.98 -2.52
CA THR A 91 19.56 -1.67 -2.19
C THR A 91 20.53 -2.81 -2.44
N SER A 92 20.07 -4.07 -2.46
CA SER A 92 20.97 -5.21 -2.70
C SER A 92 21.43 -5.27 -4.15
N ARG A 93 22.56 -5.94 -4.43
CA ARG A 93 23.04 -6.18 -5.81
C ARG A 93 21.98 -6.85 -6.68
N ALA A 94 21.29 -7.86 -6.14
CA ALA A 94 20.22 -8.56 -6.85
C ALA A 94 19.01 -7.64 -7.13
N GLY A 95 18.63 -6.81 -6.14
CA GLY A 95 17.57 -5.82 -6.29
C GLY A 95 17.88 -4.76 -7.34
N GLN A 96 19.10 -4.21 -7.32
CA GLN A 96 19.56 -3.26 -8.32
C GLN A 96 19.60 -3.88 -9.72
N LYS A 97 20.04 -5.13 -9.85
CA LYS A 97 20.02 -5.89 -11.10
C LYS A 97 18.59 -6.05 -11.63
N LEU A 98 17.65 -6.45 -10.78
CA LEU A 98 16.24 -6.60 -11.16
C LEU A 98 15.62 -5.27 -11.58
N ARG A 99 15.89 -4.19 -10.83
CA ARG A 99 15.42 -2.84 -11.17
C ARG A 99 15.91 -2.39 -12.54
N LYS A 100 17.17 -2.68 -12.89
CA LYS A 100 17.71 -2.41 -14.22
C LYS A 100 17.07 -3.30 -15.29
N LEU A 101 16.87 -4.58 -15.01
CA LEU A 101 16.24 -5.53 -15.93
C LEU A 101 14.81 -5.13 -16.29
N LEU A 102 14.02 -4.75 -15.30
CA LEU A 102 12.62 -4.35 -15.47
C LEU A 102 12.46 -2.87 -15.84
N GLY A 103 13.56 -2.10 -15.95
CA GLY A 103 13.48 -0.67 -16.21
C GLY A 103 12.66 0.11 -15.17
N ILE A 104 12.72 -0.26 -13.88
CA ILE A 104 11.88 0.34 -12.83
C ILE A 104 12.22 1.83 -12.67
N ARG A 105 11.29 2.70 -13.07
CA ARG A 105 11.38 4.16 -13.01
C ARG A 105 11.00 4.73 -11.67
N GLY A 106 10.10 4.07 -10.95
CA GLY A 106 9.63 4.53 -9.66
C GLY A 106 8.71 3.54 -8.98
N THR A 107 8.44 3.80 -7.70
CA THR A 107 7.50 3.01 -6.91
C THR A 107 6.69 3.90 -5.98
N ILE A 108 5.40 3.61 -5.81
CA ILE A 108 4.57 4.17 -4.74
C ILE A 108 4.09 3.01 -3.88
N ARG A 109 4.25 3.08 -2.56
CA ARG A 109 3.98 1.97 -1.65
C ARG A 109 3.04 2.37 -0.52
N ALA A 110 2.13 1.46 -0.17
CA ALA A 110 1.34 1.48 1.04
C ALA A 110 1.60 0.18 1.84
N LEU A 111 1.62 0.31 3.16
CA LEU A 111 1.57 -0.83 4.08
C LEU A 111 0.13 -0.92 4.56
N GLU A 112 -0.48 -2.07 4.35
CA GLU A 112 -1.78 -2.43 4.91
C GLU A 112 -1.56 -3.42 6.06
N VAL A 113 -2.23 -3.22 7.18
CA VAL A 113 -2.19 -4.15 8.32
C VAL A 113 -3.61 -4.46 8.71
N THR A 114 -4.04 -5.69 8.47
CA THR A 114 -5.33 -6.19 8.94
C THR A 114 -5.13 -7.14 10.11
N HIS A 115 -6.19 -7.44 10.85
CA HIS A 115 -6.15 -8.40 11.95
C HIS A 115 -7.34 -9.36 11.82
N GLY A 116 -7.04 -10.65 11.82
CA GLY A 116 -8.03 -11.72 11.66
C GLY A 116 -7.87 -12.82 12.69
N GLN A 117 -8.43 -14.00 12.40
CA GLN A 117 -8.33 -15.17 13.28
C GLN A 117 -6.90 -15.68 13.44
N ASN A 118 -6.04 -15.43 12.44
CA ASN A 118 -4.64 -15.84 12.44
C ASN A 118 -3.68 -14.73 12.90
N GLY A 119 -4.18 -13.69 13.58
CA GLY A 119 -3.39 -12.56 14.03
C GLY A 119 -3.27 -11.45 12.99
N PHE A 120 -2.17 -10.70 13.03
CA PHE A 120 -1.91 -9.60 12.12
C PHE A 120 -1.50 -10.09 10.73
N HIS A 121 -2.13 -9.54 9.69
CA HIS A 121 -1.87 -9.84 8.30
C HIS A 121 -1.37 -8.59 7.57
N PRO A 122 -0.05 -8.30 7.61
CA PRO A 122 0.51 -7.17 6.93
C PRO A 122 0.82 -7.46 5.45
N HIS A 123 0.44 -6.52 4.58
CA HIS A 123 0.74 -6.55 3.16
C HIS A 123 1.43 -5.26 2.70
N LEU A 124 2.34 -5.38 1.74
CA LEU A 124 2.80 -4.22 0.98
C LEU A 124 2.10 -4.17 -0.37
N HIS A 125 1.34 -3.11 -0.59
CA HIS A 125 0.85 -2.74 -1.91
C HIS A 125 1.81 -1.75 -2.54
N VAL A 126 2.30 -2.07 -3.73
CA VAL A 126 3.29 -1.26 -4.43
C VAL A 126 2.85 -1.07 -5.87
N LEU A 127 2.66 0.17 -6.27
CA LEU A 127 2.68 0.52 -7.68
C LEU A 127 4.12 0.53 -8.17
N LEU A 128 4.39 -0.32 -9.15
CA LEU A 128 5.63 -0.35 -9.90
C LEU A 128 5.42 0.39 -11.22
N PHE A 129 6.27 1.38 -11.49
CA PHE A 129 6.33 2.08 -12.76
C PHE A 129 7.58 1.61 -13.51
N LEU A 130 7.42 1.01 -14.68
CA LEU A 130 8.49 0.40 -15.45
C LEU A 130 8.44 0.82 -16.92
N ASP A 131 9.55 0.59 -17.63
CA ASP A 131 9.57 0.64 -19.09
C ASP A 131 8.55 -0.33 -19.70
N GLN A 132 8.16 -0.12 -20.96
CA GLN A 132 7.17 -0.99 -21.62
C GLN A 132 7.70 -2.38 -21.95
N GLY A 133 6.74 -3.28 -22.17
CA GLY A 133 6.99 -4.59 -22.75
C GLY A 133 6.95 -5.71 -21.73
N PHE A 134 6.45 -5.44 -20.52
CA PHE A 134 6.30 -6.44 -19.49
C PHE A 134 4.83 -6.87 -19.36
N SER A 135 4.63 -8.13 -19.03
CA SER A 135 3.34 -8.66 -18.57
C SER A 135 3.36 -8.83 -17.05
N PRO A 136 2.20 -8.85 -16.37
CA PRO A 136 2.12 -9.18 -14.95
C PRO A 136 2.86 -10.48 -14.60
N GLN A 137 2.76 -11.50 -15.46
CA GLN A 137 3.42 -12.79 -15.30
C GLN A 137 4.95 -12.67 -15.38
N SER A 138 5.48 -11.87 -16.31
CA SER A 138 6.92 -11.66 -16.42
C SER A 138 7.50 -10.93 -15.20
N VAL A 139 6.77 -9.93 -14.68
CA VAL A 139 7.16 -9.19 -13.48
C VAL A 139 7.07 -10.11 -12.26
N HIS A 140 6.00 -10.90 -12.14
CA HIS A 140 5.84 -11.90 -11.09
C HIS A 140 7.04 -12.87 -11.08
N HIS A 141 7.34 -13.49 -12.22
CA HIS A 141 8.43 -14.45 -12.34
C HIS A 141 9.79 -13.86 -11.95
N ALA A 142 10.04 -12.60 -12.31
CA ALA A 142 11.28 -11.93 -12.00
C ALA A 142 11.37 -11.44 -10.53
N PHE A 143 10.25 -11.01 -9.93
CA PHE A 143 10.23 -10.39 -8.60
C PHE A 143 10.04 -11.39 -7.46
N SER A 144 9.24 -12.46 -7.66
CA SER A 144 8.93 -13.43 -6.61
C SER A 144 10.18 -14.07 -5.97
N PRO A 145 11.20 -14.53 -6.72
CA PRO A 145 12.42 -15.08 -6.12
C PRO A 145 13.20 -14.05 -5.31
N LEU A 146 13.24 -12.79 -5.77
CA LEU A 146 13.90 -11.70 -5.05
C LEU A 146 13.18 -11.42 -3.73
N TRP A 147 11.85 -11.35 -3.76
CA TRP A 147 11.03 -11.12 -2.56
C TRP A 147 11.20 -12.23 -1.53
N GLN A 148 11.14 -13.49 -1.98
CA GLN A 148 11.31 -14.63 -1.08
C GLN A 148 12.67 -14.61 -0.39
N GLN A 149 13.74 -14.37 -1.15
CA GLN A 149 15.10 -14.28 -0.60
C GLN A 149 15.26 -13.07 0.32
N ALA A 150 14.62 -11.94 0.00
CA ALA A 150 14.60 -10.76 0.85
C ALA A 150 13.94 -11.03 2.21
N CYS A 151 12.79 -11.72 2.21
CA CYS A 151 12.09 -12.13 3.43
C CYS A 151 12.96 -13.04 4.29
N MET A 152 13.50 -14.12 3.72
CA MET A 152 14.35 -15.07 4.45
C MET A 152 15.55 -14.38 5.10
N ARG A 153 16.21 -13.46 4.38
CA ARG A 153 17.34 -12.68 4.93
C ARG A 153 16.94 -11.68 6.00
N ALA A 154 15.69 -11.24 6.02
CA ALA A 154 15.14 -10.39 7.06
C ALA A 154 14.64 -11.19 8.29
N GLY A 155 14.79 -12.52 8.28
CA GLY A 155 14.34 -13.40 9.35
C GLY A 155 12.85 -13.78 9.28
N LEU A 156 12.20 -13.55 8.13
CA LEU A 156 10.84 -14.01 7.88
C LEU A 156 10.85 -15.42 7.26
N PRO A 157 9.80 -16.23 7.46
CA PRO A 157 9.63 -17.46 6.70
C PRO A 157 9.55 -17.16 5.20
N ARG A 158 9.91 -18.13 4.37
CA ARG A 158 9.84 -17.99 2.90
C ARG A 158 8.36 -17.82 2.50
N PRO A 159 7.98 -16.70 1.84
CA PRO A 159 6.66 -16.54 1.24
C PRO A 159 6.38 -17.63 0.20
N SER A 160 5.12 -18.04 0.06
CA SER A 160 4.74 -19.04 -0.93
C SER A 160 4.92 -18.52 -2.37
N ASP A 161 5.06 -19.45 -3.31
CA ASP A 161 5.16 -19.12 -4.74
C ASP A 161 3.83 -18.53 -5.27
N GLU A 162 2.69 -18.94 -4.71
CA GLU A 162 1.37 -18.55 -5.18
C GLU A 162 0.86 -17.21 -4.58
N HIS A 163 1.13 -16.95 -3.31
CA HIS A 163 0.51 -15.84 -2.57
C HIS A 163 1.52 -14.84 -2.02
N GLY A 164 2.81 -15.16 -2.01
CA GLY A 164 3.86 -14.29 -1.47
C GLY A 164 4.08 -13.01 -2.29
N CYS A 165 3.81 -13.08 -3.60
CA CYS A 165 3.98 -11.99 -4.54
C CYS A 165 2.89 -12.11 -5.60
N ARG A 166 1.99 -11.14 -5.67
CA ARG A 166 0.93 -11.08 -6.69
C ARG A 166 1.14 -9.84 -7.53
N VAL A 167 1.01 -9.97 -8.84
CA VAL A 167 1.13 -8.86 -9.79
C VAL A 167 -0.14 -8.72 -10.60
N ASP A 168 -0.73 -7.54 -10.57
CA ASP A 168 -1.94 -7.18 -11.31
C ASP A 168 -1.71 -5.92 -12.15
N ASP A 169 -2.61 -5.66 -13.10
CA ASP A 169 -2.68 -4.37 -13.78
C ASP A 169 -2.90 -3.23 -12.75
N GLY A 170 -1.99 -2.25 -12.75
CA GLY A 170 -2.00 -1.11 -11.84
C GLY A 170 -2.68 0.14 -12.41
N THR A 171 -3.15 0.12 -13.66
CA THR A 171 -3.68 1.32 -14.34
C THR A 171 -4.93 1.91 -13.67
N TYR A 172 -5.73 1.10 -12.97
CA TYR A 172 -6.93 1.54 -12.24
C TYR A 172 -6.68 1.92 -10.78
N ALA A 173 -5.43 1.93 -10.33
CA ALA A 173 -5.05 2.17 -8.95
C ALA A 173 -5.60 3.46 -8.32
N ALA A 174 -5.71 4.55 -9.08
CA ALA A 174 -6.25 5.81 -8.56
C ALA A 174 -7.72 5.69 -8.11
N ALA A 175 -8.50 4.80 -8.74
CA ALA A 175 -9.88 4.53 -8.31
C ALA A 175 -9.93 3.78 -6.96
N TYR A 176 -8.89 3.03 -6.63
CA TYR A 176 -8.76 2.25 -5.40
C TYR A 176 -7.89 2.91 -4.32
N ALA A 177 -7.22 4.02 -4.63
CA ALA A 177 -6.39 4.79 -3.71
C ALA A 177 -7.11 5.19 -2.42
N SER A 178 -8.43 5.40 -2.49
CA SER A 178 -9.27 5.63 -1.31
C SER A 178 -9.26 4.44 -0.35
N LYS A 179 -9.20 3.20 -0.85
CA LYS A 179 -9.03 1.99 -0.02
C LYS A 179 -7.61 1.83 0.55
N TRP A 180 -6.61 2.48 -0.03
CA TRP A 180 -5.22 2.41 0.47
C TRP A 180 -4.93 3.41 1.58
N GLY A 181 -5.79 4.41 1.76
CA GLY A 181 -5.70 5.42 2.80
C GLY A 181 -6.85 5.37 3.82
N LEU A 182 -8.02 4.87 3.44
CA LEU A 182 -8.98 4.34 4.40
C LEU A 182 -8.56 2.92 4.71
N GLU A 183 -8.24 2.66 5.97
CA GLU A 183 -8.41 1.34 6.57
C GLU A 183 -9.92 1.04 6.63
N SER A 184 -10.58 0.99 5.47
CA SER A 184 -12.00 0.65 5.40
C SER A 184 -12.24 -0.77 5.90
N GLU A 185 -11.19 -1.56 6.18
CA GLU A 185 -11.27 -2.80 6.95
C GLU A 185 -11.11 -2.60 8.48
N LEU A 186 -10.20 -1.75 8.98
CA LEU A 186 -10.07 -1.52 10.43
C LEU A 186 -11.23 -0.69 11.00
N THR A 187 -11.74 0.28 10.23
CA THR A 187 -12.85 1.17 10.63
C THR A 187 -14.24 0.65 10.24
N LYS A 188 -14.33 -0.47 9.51
CA LYS A 188 -15.61 -1.20 9.27
C LYS A 188 -15.61 -2.61 9.86
N SER A 189 -14.72 -2.91 10.81
CA SER A 189 -14.81 -4.14 11.63
C SER A 189 -16.19 -4.28 12.29
N HIS A 190 -16.87 -3.16 12.56
CA HIS A 190 -18.22 -3.09 13.10
C HIS A 190 -19.34 -3.16 12.03
N THR A 191 -19.03 -3.20 10.73
CA THR A 191 -20.02 -3.19 9.64
C THR A 191 -19.87 -4.36 8.66
N LYS A 192 -18.75 -5.10 8.66
CA LYS A 192 -18.54 -6.21 7.73
C LYS A 192 -18.46 -7.54 8.47
N LYS A 193 -19.56 -8.31 8.42
CA LYS A 193 -19.49 -9.77 8.60
C LYS A 193 -18.69 -10.34 7.43
N GLY A 194 -17.58 -11.02 7.73
CA GLY A 194 -16.77 -11.70 6.73
C GLY A 194 -17.63 -12.65 5.90
N ARG A 195 -17.51 -12.57 4.58
CA ARG A 195 -18.12 -13.53 3.68
C ARG A 195 -17.08 -14.62 3.47
N ASN A 196 -17.23 -15.68 4.27
CA ASN A 196 -16.39 -16.89 4.38
C ASN A 196 -14.99 -16.63 4.96
N GLY A 197 -14.84 -16.86 6.27
CA GLY A 197 -13.58 -16.70 7.01
C GLY A 197 -12.40 -17.43 6.37
N SER A 198 -11.61 -16.70 5.60
CA SER A 198 -10.31 -17.07 5.06
C SER A 198 -9.51 -15.78 4.88
#